data_AF-A0A967DC07-F1
#
_entry.id   AF-A0A967DC07-F1
#
_cell.length_a   1.000
_cell.length_b   1.000
_cell.length_c   1.000
_cell.angle_alpha   90.00
_cell.angle_beta   90.00
_cell.angle_gamma   90.00
#
_symmetry.space_group_name_H-M   'P 1'
#
loop_
_entity.id
_entity.type
_entity.pdbx_description
1 polymer ?
#
loop_
_entity_poly.entity_id
_entity_poly.type
_entity_poly.pdbx_seq_one_letter_code
_entity_poly.pdbx_strand_id
1 'polypeptide(L)' 'MIVEIRVARVADYPAISRIQEASPEAAQWPVGDYSNYEEPNTPAILLYRKLGWQGLGVRPGYYGQGQIDAVVMKRSSC' A
#
# COMPACT_ATOMS: atom_id res chain seq x y z
N MET A 1 -20.52 4.44 -18.94
CA MET A 1 -20.40 3.44 -17.87
C MET A 1 -19.57 4.08 -16.79
N ILE A 2 -20.11 4.28 -15.59
CA ILE A 2 -19.42 4.88 -14.46
C ILE A 2 -18.97 3.74 -13.56
N VAL A 3 -17.68 3.69 -13.22
CA VAL A 3 -17.13 2.74 -12.25
C VAL A 3 -16.89 3.52 -10.96
N GLU A 4 -17.53 3.10 -9.87
CA GLU A 4 -17.26 3.64 -8.54
C GLU A 4 -16.25 2.77 -7.81
N ILE A 5 -15.22 3.42 -7.25
CA ILE A 5 -14.18 2.76 -6.45
C ILE A 5 -14.47 3.05 -4.98
N ARG A 6 -14.53 2.00 -4.16
CA ARG A 6 -14.72 2.08 -2.71
C ARG A 6 -13.82 1.08 -1.99
N VAL A 7 -13.64 1.26 -0.69
CA VAL A 7 -12.98 0.28 0.17
C VAL A 7 -13.70 -1.07 0.07
N ALA A 8 -12.91 -2.14 -0.09
CA ALA A 8 -13.40 -3.50 -0.14
C ALA A 8 -13.97 -3.92 1.22
N ARG A 9 -15.01 -4.74 1.19
CA ARG A 9 -15.64 -5.33 2.37
C ARG A 9 -15.45 -6.84 2.30
N VAL A 10 -15.59 -7.54 3.43
CA VAL A 10 -15.53 -9.01 3.48
C VAL A 10 -16.51 -9.66 2.47
N ALA A 11 -17.66 -9.04 2.24
CA ALA A 11 -18.65 -9.49 1.25
C ALA A 11 -18.13 -9.47 -0.20
N ASP A 12 -17.09 -8.69 -0.50
CA ASP A 12 -16.49 -8.58 -1.84
C ASP A 12 -15.44 -9.67 -2.11
N TYR A 13 -14.96 -10.38 -1.08
CA TYR A 13 -13.86 -11.37 -1.22
C TYR A 13 -14.14 -12.46 -2.27
N PRO A 14 -15.36 -13.02 -2.39
CA PRO A 14 -15.64 -13.99 -3.45
C PRO A 14 -15.52 -13.39 -4.87
N ALA A 15 -15.81 -12.11 -5.03
CA ALA A 15 -15.64 -11.43 -6.32
C ALA A 15 -14.15 -11.17 -6.62
N ILE A 16 -13.37 -10.80 -5.62
CA ILE A 16 -11.91 -10.64 -5.75
C ILE A 16 -11.24 -11.97 -6.13
N SER A 17 -11.62 -13.08 -5.47
CA SER A 17 -11.11 -14.42 -5.81
C SER A 17 -11.37 -14.78 -7.27
N ARG A 18 -12.60 -14.52 -7.78
CA ARG A 18 -12.91 -14.78 -9.20
C ARG A 18 -12.03 -13.97 -10.15
N ILE A 19 -11.70 -12.72 -9.78
CA ILE A 19 -10.79 -11.90 -10.59
C ILE A 19 -9.39 -12.51 -10.58
N GLN A 20 -8.87 -12.89 -9.42
CA GLN A 20 -7.55 -13.53 -9.28
C GLN A 20 -7.44 -14.85 -10.05
N GLU A 21 -8.48 -15.66 -10.02
CA GLU A 21 -8.56 -16.93 -10.76
C GLU A 21 -8.61 -16.72 -12.28
N ALA A 22 -9.36 -15.70 -12.73
CA ALA A 22 -9.52 -15.39 -14.15
C ALA A 22 -8.32 -14.63 -14.75
N SER A 23 -7.50 -13.99 -13.90
CA SER A 23 -6.39 -13.10 -14.28
C SER A 23 -5.15 -13.45 -13.44
N PRO A 24 -4.31 -14.40 -13.89
CA PRO A 24 -3.11 -14.82 -13.17
C PRO A 24 -2.09 -13.69 -12.94
N GLU A 25 -2.11 -12.66 -13.77
CA GLU A 25 -1.29 -11.45 -13.64
C GLU A 25 -1.75 -10.51 -12.52
N ALA A 26 -2.99 -10.67 -12.01
CA ALA A 26 -3.42 -9.97 -10.83
C ALA A 26 -2.57 -10.39 -9.62
N ALA A 27 -2.36 -9.47 -8.68
CA ALA A 27 -1.74 -9.83 -7.40
C ALA A 27 -2.52 -11.01 -6.79
N GLN A 28 -1.80 -12.02 -6.31
CA GLN A 28 -2.39 -13.23 -5.72
C GLN A 28 -2.30 -13.18 -4.19
N TRP A 29 -2.53 -11.99 -3.62
CA TRP A 29 -2.49 -11.81 -2.17
C TRP A 29 -3.71 -12.47 -1.54
N PRO A 30 -3.61 -12.95 -0.29
CA PRO A 30 -4.79 -13.32 0.49
C PRO A 30 -5.82 -12.20 0.43
N VAL A 31 -7.07 -12.53 0.08
CA VAL A 31 -8.13 -11.54 -0.16
C VAL A 31 -8.37 -10.57 1.00
N GLY A 32 -8.09 -10.99 2.24
CA GLY A 32 -8.17 -10.13 3.42
C GLY A 32 -7.10 -9.04 3.47
N ASP A 33 -5.94 -9.26 2.86
CA ASP A 33 -4.79 -8.38 2.98
C ASP A 33 -4.94 -7.12 2.11
N TYR A 34 -5.76 -7.16 1.05
CA TYR A 34 -6.08 -5.96 0.25
C TYR A 34 -6.68 -4.83 1.07
N SER A 35 -7.39 -5.16 2.15
CA SER A 35 -8.08 -4.16 2.99
C SER A 35 -7.22 -3.67 4.16
N ASN A 36 -6.10 -4.34 4.44
CA ASN A 36 -5.31 -4.13 5.66
C ASN A 36 -4.10 -3.21 5.47
N TYR A 37 -3.89 -2.63 4.28
CA TYR A 37 -2.78 -1.70 4.05
C TYR A 37 -3.11 -0.26 4.48
N GLU A 38 -3.46 -0.10 5.76
CA GLU A 38 -3.36 1.19 6.46
C GLU A 38 -2.20 1.20 7.46
N GLU A 39 -1.54 0.06 7.68
CA GLU A 39 -0.41 0.02 8.61
C GLU A 39 0.78 0.84 8.10
N PRO A 40 1.41 1.65 8.98
CA PRO A 40 2.64 2.32 8.63
C PRO A 40 3.65 1.27 8.17
N ASN A 41 4.21 1.45 6.96
CA ASN A 41 5.13 0.54 6.29
C ASN A 41 6.52 0.48 6.99
N THR A 42 6.49 0.13 8.27
CA THR A 42 7.61 0.03 9.19
C THR A 42 8.65 -0.97 8.70
N PRO A 43 8.28 -2.15 8.15
CA PRO A 43 9.25 -3.06 7.55
C PRO A 43 10.06 -2.39 6.42
N ALA A 44 9.42 -1.64 5.51
CA ALA A 44 10.14 -0.94 4.46
C ALA A 44 11.02 0.19 5.00
N ILE A 45 10.54 0.97 5.98
CA ILE A 45 11.36 2.01 6.62
C ILE A 45 12.63 1.40 7.24
N LEU A 46 12.51 0.26 7.94
CA LEU A 46 13.66 -0.46 8.50
C LEU A 46 14.60 -0.99 7.42
N LEU A 47 14.05 -1.51 6.32
CA LEU A 47 14.84 -1.94 5.17
C LEU A 47 15.62 -0.77 4.57
N TYR A 48 14.98 0.37 4.31
CA TYR A 48 15.63 1.53 3.74
C TYR A 48 16.72 2.09 4.66
N ARG A 49 16.49 2.10 5.97
CA ARG A 49 17.54 2.44 6.96
C ARG A 49 18.74 1.50 6.85
N LYS A 50 18.53 0.19 6.75
CA LYS A 50 19.61 -0.79 6.53
C LYS A 50 20.37 -0.55 5.23
N LEU A 51 19.69 -0.06 4.19
CA LEU A 51 20.28 0.29 2.89
C LEU A 51 20.92 1.70 2.86
N GLY A 52 21.09 2.36 4.01
CA GLY A 52 21.78 3.66 4.13
C GLY A 52 20.90 4.87 3.85
N TRP A 53 19.58 4.73 3.81
CA TRP A 53 18.66 5.86 3.74
C TRP A 53 18.41 6.46 5.11
N GLN A 54 18.27 7.78 5.16
CA GLN A 54 18.02 8.54 6.39
C GLN A 54 16.67 9.26 6.29
N GLY A 55 15.93 9.30 7.39
CA GLY A 55 14.66 10.03 7.48
C GLY A 55 14.91 11.54 7.52
N LEU A 56 14.28 12.27 6.61
CA LEU A 56 14.34 13.73 6.52
C LEU A 56 13.15 14.40 7.22
N GLY A 57 12.02 13.72 7.32
CA GLY A 57 10.81 14.26 7.94
C GLY A 57 9.56 13.52 7.50
N VAL A 58 8.42 14.15 7.75
CA VAL A 58 7.09 13.66 7.36
C VAL A 58 6.46 14.68 6.43
N ARG A 59 5.91 14.21 5.31
CA ARG A 59 5.08 14.99 4.40
C ARG A 59 3.61 14.68 4.72
N PRO A 60 2.85 15.62 5.30
CA PRO A 60 1.49 15.35 5.71
C PRO A 60 0.56 15.15 4.51
N GLY A 61 -0.39 14.23 4.63
CA GLY A 61 -1.45 13.99 3.64
C GLY A 61 -0.95 13.68 2.22
N TYR A 62 0.16 12.96 2.10
CA TYR A 62 0.74 12.66 0.79
C TYR A 62 -0.01 11.56 0.03
N TYR A 63 -0.54 10.56 0.75
CA TYR A 63 -1.31 9.45 0.18
C TYR A 63 -2.80 9.54 0.56
N GLY A 64 -3.64 8.73 -0.10
CA GLY A 64 -5.06 8.56 0.27
C GLY A 64 -5.86 9.87 0.22
N GLN A 65 -5.70 10.68 -0.84
CA GLN A 65 -6.38 11.98 -0.97
C GLN A 65 -6.18 12.94 0.22
N GLY A 66 -5.02 12.89 0.90
CA GLY A 66 -4.73 13.77 2.03
C GLY A 66 -4.85 13.11 3.40
N GLN A 67 -5.19 11.82 3.45
CA GLN A 67 -5.45 11.12 4.72
C GLN A 67 -4.20 10.47 5.33
N ILE A 68 -3.18 10.20 4.53
CA ILE A 68 -2.04 9.38 4.96
C ILE A 68 -0.74 10.16 4.74
N ASP A 69 0.02 10.33 5.82
CA ASP A 69 1.33 10.96 5.84
C ASP A 69 2.41 10.08 5.22
N ALA A 70 3.40 10.69 4.57
CA ALA A 70 4.56 9.97 4.03
C ALA A 70 5.84 10.29 4.79
N VAL A 71 6.61 9.26 5.14
CA VAL A 71 7.98 9.43 5.64
C VAL A 71 8.89 9.78 4.46
N VAL A 72 9.51 10.96 4.52
CA VAL A 72 10.49 11.38 3.52
C VAL A 72 11.84 10.82 3.91
N MET A 73 12.45 10.05 3.02
CA MET A 73 13.80 9.51 3.22
C MET A 73 14.71 9.96 2.09
N LYS A 74 16.00 10.15 2.38
CA LYS A 74 17.04 10.45 1.40
C LYS A 74 18.19 9.46 1.55
N ARG A 75 18.73 9.01 0.41
CA ARG A 75 20.02 8.34 0.37
C ARG A 75 21.10 9.39 0.17
N SER A 76 22.10 9.41 1.03
CA SER A 76 23.31 10.19 0.78
C SER A 76 24.01 9.56 -0.42
N SER A 77 23.98 10.24 -1.57
CA SER A 77 24.90 9.93 -2.65
C SER A 77 26.30 10.31 -2.17
N CYS A 78 27.22 9.35 -2.12
CA CYS A 78 28.65 9.66 -2.03
C CYS A 78 29.09 10.39 -3.31
#